data_AF-A0A963EFM5-F1
#
_entry.id   AF-A0A963EFM5-F1
#
_cell.length_a   1.000
_cell.length_b   1.000
_cell.length_c   1.000
_cell.angle_alpha   90.00
_cell.angle_beta   90.00
_cell.angle_gamma   90.00
#
_symmetry.space_group_name_H-M   'P 1'
#
loop_
_entity.id
_entity.type
_entity.pdbx_description
1 polymer ?
#
loop_
_entity_poly.entity_id
_entity_poly.type
_entity_poly.pdbx_seq_one_letter_code
_entity_poly.pdbx_strand_id
1 'polypeptide(L)'
;MMRLLRMVVMLAGTIVVVSFSVVNRADVEISFFPLPVAPFDFPVYGVMLFGLALGILTGGLTLWLSTAPMRREWRDLRRRFRAREREERLAREREEAEAAERSLKRREEAEAAHRQNRVQGRALPGR
;
A
#
# COMPACT_ATOMS: atom_id res chain seq x y z
N MET A 1 -11.07 -15.68 0.63
CA MET A 1 -11.15 -17.17 0.73
C MET A 1 -9.93 -17.92 0.21
N MET A 2 -9.46 -17.72 -1.04
CA MET A 2 -8.45 -18.62 -1.65
C MET A 2 -7.11 -18.72 -0.89
N ARG A 3 -6.70 -17.67 -0.18
CA ARG A 3 -5.45 -17.67 0.63
C ARG A 3 -5.52 -18.64 1.82
N LEU A 4 -6.67 -18.71 2.48
CA LEU A 4 -6.90 -19.58 3.64
C LEU A 4 -6.94 -21.05 3.19
N LEU A 5 -7.67 -21.34 2.11
CA LEU A 5 -7.70 -22.67 1.51
C LEU A 5 -6.31 -23.15 1.11
N ARG A 6 -5.52 -22.31 0.41
CA ARG A 6 -4.15 -22.64 0.04
C ARG A 6 -3.27 -22.92 1.26
N MET A 7 -3.41 -22.15 2.34
CA MET A 7 -2.66 -22.36 3.58
C MET A 7 -3.02 -23.70 4.23
N VAL A 8 -4.31 -24.03 4.31
CA VAL A 8 -4.79 -25.30 4.86
C VAL A 8 -4.29 -26.48 4.03
N VAL A 9 -4.36 -26.39 2.70
CA VAL A 9 -3.85 -27.44 1.78
C VAL A 9 -2.34 -27.62 1.94
N MET A 10 -1.56 -26.53 2.00
CA MET A 10 -0.11 -26.60 2.23
C MET A 10 0.21 -27.25 3.58
N LEU A 11 -0.47 -26.82 4.65
CA LEU A 11 -0.26 -27.37 5.99
C LEU A 11 -0.60 -28.86 6.05
N ALA A 12 -1.74 -29.26 5.49
CA ALA A 12 -2.13 -30.66 5.40
C ALA A 12 -1.11 -31.49 4.60
N GLY A 13 -0.66 -30.98 3.45
CA GLY A 13 0.38 -31.62 2.65
C GLY A 13 1.71 -31.77 3.41
N THR A 14 2.14 -30.72 4.13
CA THR A 14 3.33 -30.78 4.99
C THR A 14 3.20 -31.86 6.05
N ILE A 15 2.05 -31.95 6.73
CA ILE A 15 1.81 -32.99 7.75
C ILE A 15 1.95 -34.38 7.11
N VAL A 16 1.32 -34.62 5.96
CA VAL A 16 1.39 -35.91 5.24
C VAL A 16 2.84 -36.28 4.91
N VAL A 17 3.61 -35.36 4.32
CA VAL A 17 5.01 -35.60 3.93
C VAL A 17 5.88 -35.89 5.16
N VAL A 18 5.71 -35.14 6.25
CA VAL A 18 6.47 -35.35 7.49
C VAL A 18 6.10 -36.68 8.14
N SER A 19 4.80 -36.99 8.28
CA SER A 19 4.36 -38.27 8.83
C SER A 19 4.87 -39.45 8.01
N PHE A 20 4.81 -39.37 6.68
CA PHE A 20 5.37 -40.39 5.79
C PHE A 20 6.88 -40.55 6.03
N SER A 21 7.62 -39.45 6.13
CA SER A 21 9.07 -39.45 6.35
C SER A 21 9.48 -40.05 7.70
N VAL A 22 8.68 -39.82 8.76
CA VAL A 22 8.96 -40.35 10.10
C VAL A 22 8.84 -41.88 10.14
N VAL A 23 7.84 -42.42 9.45
CA VAL A 23 7.56 -43.86 9.39
C VAL A 23 8.47 -44.56 8.39
N ASN A 24 8.82 -43.90 7.28
CA ASN A 24 9.61 -44.46 6.19
C ASN A 24 11.06 -43.94 6.26
N ARG A 25 11.89 -44.61 7.05
CA ARG A 25 13.32 -44.30 7.23
C ARG A 25 14.27 -45.19 6.43
N ALA A 26 13.73 -45.93 5.47
CA ALA A 26 14.55 -46.77 4.60
C ALA A 26 15.52 -45.90 3.77
N ASP A 27 16.67 -46.48 3.47
CA ASP A 27 17.61 -45.91 2.52
C ASP A 27 17.13 -46.18 1.09
N VAL A 28 17.26 -45.17 0.23
CA VAL A 28 16.96 -45.25 -1.19
C VAL A 28 18.19 -44.82 -1.97
N GLU A 29 18.53 -45.61 -2.98
CA GLU A 29 19.59 -45.31 -3.92
C GLU A 29 19.21 -44.09 -4.78
N ILE A 30 20.03 -43.04 -4.74
CA ILE A 30 19.86 -41.85 -5.58
C ILE A 30 20.86 -41.91 -6.73
N SER A 31 20.34 -42.08 -7.94
CA SER A 31 21.11 -42.02 -9.17
C SER A 31 20.87 -40.70 -9.91
N PHE A 32 21.96 -40.04 -10.31
CA PHE A 32 21.92 -38.74 -10.99
C PHE A 32 22.21 -38.87 -12.48
N PHE A 33 21.49 -39.73 -13.19
CA PHE A 33 21.64 -39.83 -14.64
C PHE A 33 21.35 -38.49 -15.34
N PRO A 34 22.16 -38.01 -16.31
CA PRO A 34 23.34 -38.65 -16.92
C PRO A 34 24.70 -38.24 -16.32
N LEU A 35 24.73 -37.58 -15.16
CA LEU A 35 25.97 -37.13 -14.53
C LEU A 35 26.83 -38.34 -14.11
N PRO A 36 28.16 -38.32 -14.30
CA PRO A 36 29.06 -39.41 -13.93
C PRO A 36 29.39 -39.38 -12.43
N VAL A 37 28.36 -39.39 -11.59
CA VAL A 37 28.49 -39.49 -10.14
C VAL A 37 28.04 -40.88 -9.70
N ALA A 38 28.76 -41.48 -8.76
CA ALA A 38 28.37 -42.76 -8.20
C ALA A 38 27.00 -42.62 -7.49
N PRO A 39 26.08 -43.59 -7.68
CA PRO A 39 24.87 -43.66 -6.87
C PRO A 39 25.24 -43.73 -5.39
N PHE A 40 24.44 -43.10 -4.55
CA PHE A 40 24.61 -43.20 -3.11
C PHE A 40 23.28 -43.45 -2.41
N ASP A 41 23.36 -44.19 -1.32
CA ASP A 41 22.22 -44.48 -0.46
C ASP A 41 21.93 -43.27 0.42
N PHE A 42 20.68 -42.84 0.40
CA PHE A 42 20.22 -41.73 1.21
C PHE A 42 18.87 -42.05 1.83
N PRO A 43 18.64 -41.71 3.11
CA PRO A 43 17.36 -41.95 3.73
C PRO A 43 16.22 -41.21 3.01
N VAL A 44 15.09 -41.88 2.80
CA VAL A 44 13.90 -41.31 2.15
C VAL A 44 13.43 -40.02 2.82
N TYR A 45 13.50 -39.97 4.14
CA TYR A 45 13.14 -38.76 4.89
C TYR A 45 13.98 -37.55 4.46
N GLY A 46 15.26 -37.75 4.14
CA GLY A 46 16.14 -36.68 3.73
C GLY A 46 15.73 -36.09 2.39
N VAL A 47 15.38 -36.95 1.41
CA VAL A 47 14.89 -36.52 0.08
C VAL A 47 13.60 -35.71 0.23
N MET A 48 12.66 -36.23 1.01
CA MET A 48 11.35 -35.61 1.20
C MET A 48 11.45 -34.27 1.94
N LEU A 49 12.25 -34.21 3.01
CA LEU A 49 12.48 -32.97 3.76
C LEU A 49 13.22 -31.93 2.93
N PHE A 50 14.19 -32.34 2.11
CA PHE A 50 14.88 -31.44 1.20
C PHE A 50 13.91 -30.85 0.15
N GLY A 51 13.07 -31.69 -0.47
CA GLY A 51 12.03 -31.23 -1.38
C GLY A 51 11.04 -30.28 -0.72
N LEU A 52 10.62 -30.58 0.51
CA LEU A 52 9.75 -29.71 1.31
C LEU A 52 10.43 -28.36 1.61
N ALA A 53 11.70 -28.38 2.03
CA ALA A 53 12.48 -27.18 2.29
C ALA A 53 12.60 -26.31 1.04
N LEU A 54 12.91 -26.91 -0.11
CA LEU A 54 12.93 -26.19 -1.40
C LEU A 54 11.58 -25.56 -1.73
N GLY A 55 10.48 -26.31 -1.56
CA GLY A 55 9.14 -25.78 -1.77
C GLY A 55 8.82 -24.56 -0.90
N ILE A 56 9.19 -24.61 0.39
CA ILE A 56 9.03 -23.50 1.32
C ILE A 56 9.91 -22.31 0.90
N LEU A 57 11.18 -22.55 0.56
CA LEU A 57 12.11 -21.51 0.13
C LEU A 57 11.62 -20.80 -1.14
N THR A 58 11.20 -21.54 -2.16
CA THR A 58 10.65 -20.96 -3.39
C THR A 58 9.34 -20.21 -3.12
N GLY A 59 8.46 -20.75 -2.27
CA GLY A 59 7.22 -20.08 -1.85
C GLY A 59 7.48 -18.78 -1.08
N GLY A 60 8.45 -18.77 -0.17
CA GLY A 60 8.86 -17.58 0.58
C GLY A 60 9.53 -16.54 -0.33
N LEU A 61 10.41 -16.99 -1.24
CA LEU A 61 11.13 -16.12 -2.18
C LEU A 61 10.16 -15.42 -3.14
N THR A 62 9.18 -16.14 -3.69
CA THR A 62 8.15 -15.54 -4.56
C THR A 62 7.33 -14.49 -3.81
N LEU A 63 6.97 -14.74 -2.55
CA LEU A 63 6.28 -13.75 -1.71
C LEU A 63 7.17 -12.51 -1.46
N TRP A 64 8.46 -12.71 -1.15
CA TRP A 64 9.40 -11.61 -0.91
C TRP A 64 9.62 -10.75 -2.16
N LEU A 65 9.75 -11.37 -3.33
CA LEU A 65 9.90 -10.65 -4.60
C LEU A 65 8.61 -9.92 -5.00
N SER A 66 7.42 -10.53 -4.77
CA SER A 66 6.14 -9.88 -5.08
C SER A 66 5.84 -8.63 -4.22
N THR A 67 6.43 -8.55 -3.03
CA THR A 67 6.27 -7.41 -2.12
C THR A 67 7.34 -6.33 -2.29
N ALA A 68 8.37 -6.58 -3.10
CA ALA A 68 9.42 -5.61 -3.42
C ALA A 68 8.92 -4.35 -4.18
N PRO A 69 8.11 -4.45 -5.26
CA PRO A 69 7.63 -3.26 -5.97
C PRO A 69 6.61 -2.46 -5.15
N MET A 70 5.81 -3.16 -4.34
CA MET A 70 4.82 -2.58 -3.43
C MET A 70 5.46 -1.50 -2.54
N ARG A 71 6.68 -1.72 -2.01
CA ARG A 71 7.43 -0.73 -1.20
C ARG A 71 7.70 0.60 -1.93
N ARG A 72 7.84 0.59 -3.26
CA ARG A 72 8.03 1.81 -4.06
C ARG A 72 6.70 2.53 -4.28
N GLU A 73 5.65 1.77 -4.60
CA GLU A 73 4.30 2.34 -4.80
C GLU A 73 3.74 3.01 -3.55
N TRP A 74 3.96 2.47 -2.34
CA TRP A 74 3.54 3.14 -1.10
C TRP A 74 4.17 4.53 -0.90
N ARG A 75 5.42 4.71 -1.36
CA ARG A 75 6.12 6.00 -1.25
C ARG A 75 5.59 7.00 -2.26
N ASP A 76 5.35 6.57 -3.49
CA ASP A 76 4.81 7.42 -4.54
C ASP A 76 3.36 7.79 -4.30
N LEU A 77 2.54 6.84 -3.83
CA LEU A 77 1.15 7.11 -3.48
C LEU A 77 1.05 8.15 -2.35
N ARG A 78 1.92 8.07 -1.34
CA ARG A 78 2.03 9.10 -0.28
C ARG A 78 2.56 10.44 -0.75
N ARG A 79 3.38 10.49 -1.80
CA ARG A 79 3.81 11.75 -2.41
C ARG A 79 2.67 12.40 -3.18
N ARG A 80 1.94 11.62 -3.98
CA ARG A 80 0.77 12.08 -4.75
C ARG A 80 -0.35 12.58 -3.84
N PHE A 81 -0.63 11.86 -2.74
CA PHE A 81 -1.64 12.27 -1.76
C PHE A 81 -1.27 13.61 -1.10
N ARG A 82 -0.02 13.78 -0.67
CA ARG A 82 0.46 15.03 -0.08
C ARG A 82 0.54 16.19 -1.09
N ALA A 83 0.77 15.91 -2.36
CA ALA A 83 0.73 16.93 -3.40
C ALA A 83 -0.71 17.43 -3.61
N ARG A 84 -1.67 16.51 -3.72
CA ARG A 84 -3.10 16.83 -3.81
C ARG A 84 -3.59 17.65 -2.62
N GLU A 85 -3.23 17.23 -1.40
CA GLU A 85 -3.63 17.94 -0.17
C GLU A 85 -3.06 19.37 -0.10
N ARG A 86 -1.84 19.58 -0.61
CA ARG A 86 -1.27 20.93 -0.73
C ARG A 86 -1.98 21.78 -1.76
N GLU A 87 -2.31 21.21 -2.91
CA GLU A 87 -3.04 21.91 -3.97
C GLU A 87 -4.43 22.36 -3.47
N GLU A 88 -5.15 21.48 -2.78
CA GLU A 88 -6.45 21.81 -2.17
C GLU A 88 -6.31 22.90 -1.10
N ARG A 89 -5.27 22.82 -0.25
CA ARG A 89 -5.02 23.84 0.78
C ARG A 89 -4.71 25.20 0.18
N LEU A 90 -3.86 25.24 -0.85
CA LEU A 90 -3.52 26.48 -1.57
C LEU A 90 -4.74 27.05 -2.30
N ALA A 91 -5.60 26.21 -2.88
CA ALA A 91 -6.83 26.65 -3.51
C ALA A 91 -7.77 27.31 -2.50
N ARG A 92 -7.96 26.69 -1.32
CA ARG A 92 -8.77 27.26 -0.24
C ARG A 92 -8.22 28.58 0.29
N GLU A 93 -6.90 28.66 0.51
CA GLU A 93 -6.24 29.90 0.95
C GLU A 93 -6.44 31.04 -0.06
N ARG A 94 -6.43 30.75 -1.37
CA ARG A 94 -6.75 31.74 -2.42
C ARG A 94 -8.20 32.19 -2.38
N GLU A 95 -9.14 31.26 -2.26
CA GLU A 95 -10.57 31.59 -2.15
C GLU A 95 -10.87 32.44 -0.91
N GLU A 96 -10.24 32.13 0.24
CA GLU A 96 -10.36 32.91 1.47
C GLU A 96 -9.78 34.31 1.32
N ALA A 97 -8.61 34.46 0.68
CA ALA A 97 -8.01 35.76 0.41
C ALA A 97 -8.88 36.61 -0.52
N GLU A 98 -9.42 36.03 -1.60
CA GLU A 98 -10.34 36.72 -2.49
C GLU A 98 -11.64 37.13 -1.79
N ALA A 99 -12.19 36.25 -0.93
CA ALA A 99 -13.38 36.55 -0.15
C ALA A 99 -13.12 37.69 0.85
N ALA A 100 -11.96 37.70 1.50
CA ALA A 100 -11.53 38.77 2.39
C ALA A 100 -11.41 40.11 1.66
N GLU A 101 -10.75 40.15 0.50
CA GLU A 101 -10.65 41.37 -0.33
C GLU A 101 -12.03 41.89 -0.77
N ARG A 102 -12.93 41.00 -1.21
CA ARG A 102 -14.30 41.37 -1.58
C ARG A 102 -15.08 41.93 -0.39
N SER A 103 -14.85 41.39 0.81
CA SER A 103 -15.49 41.88 2.03
C SER A 103 -15.01 43.28 2.43
N LEU A 104 -13.73 43.56 2.23
CA LEU A 104 -13.14 44.89 2.47
C LEU A 104 -13.69 45.92 1.47
N LYS A 105 -13.69 45.60 0.16
CA LYS A 105 -14.28 46.48 -0.86
C LYS A 105 -15.75 46.79 -0.58
N ARG A 106 -16.56 45.79 -0.23
CA ARG A 106 -17.98 45.99 0.13
C ARG A 106 -18.14 46.88 1.36
N ARG A 107 -17.25 46.78 2.35
CA ARG A 107 -17.25 47.66 3.53
C ARG A 107 -16.92 49.09 3.16
N GLU A 108 -15.89 49.30 2.33
CA GLU A 108 -15.51 50.63 1.83
C GLU A 108 -16.65 51.27 1.03
N GLU A 109 -17.29 50.51 0.13
CA GLU A 109 -18.45 50.96 -0.64
C GLU A 109 -19.65 51.32 0.26
N ALA A 110 -19.95 50.50 1.27
CA ALA A 110 -21.02 50.77 2.23
C ALA A 110 -20.73 52.03 3.07
N GLU A 111 -19.47 52.23 3.49
CA GLU A 111 -19.05 53.44 4.20
C GLU A 111 -19.11 54.68 3.31
N ALA A 112 -18.73 54.57 2.04
CA ALA A 112 -18.81 55.67 1.07
C ALA A 112 -20.28 56.05 0.81
N ALA A 113 -21.16 55.08 0.61
CA ALA A 113 -22.59 55.29 0.47
C ALA A 113 -23.20 55.95 1.72
N HIS A 114 -22.83 55.49 2.92
CA HIS A 114 -23.28 56.09 4.16
C HIS A 114 -22.79 57.54 4.31
N ARG A 115 -21.52 57.82 4.00
CA ARG A 115 -20.97 59.19 4.00
C ARG A 115 -21.71 60.10 3.04
N GLN A 116 -21.94 59.65 1.81
CA GLN A 116 -22.65 60.40 0.79
C GLN A 116 -24.08 60.72 1.23
N ASN A 117 -24.81 59.72 1.75
CA ASN A 117 -26.17 59.90 2.25
C ASN A 117 -26.24 60.85 3.46
N ARG A 118 -25.25 60.82 4.35
CA ARG A 118 -25.16 61.76 5.49
C ARG A 118 -24.90 63.20 5.04
N VAL A 119 -24.15 63.40 3.95
CA VAL A 119 -23.90 64.72 3.36
C VAL A 119 -25.15 65.21 2.61
N GLN A 120 -25.80 64.35 1.84
CA GLN A 120 -27.03 64.66 1.09
C GLN A 120 -28.24 64.91 2.00
N GLY A 121 -28.40 64.14 3.08
CA GLY A 121 -29.45 64.34 4.08
C GLY A 121 -29.33 65.65 4.86
N ARG A 122 -28.16 66.31 4.83
CA ARG A 122 -27.96 67.66 5.38
C ARG A 122 -28.43 68.77 4.42
N ALA A 123 -28.74 68.43 3.16
CA ALA A 123 -29.11 69.36 2.10
C ALA A 123 -30.63 69.44 1.82
N LEU A 124 -31.48 68.86 2.68
CA LEU A 124 -32.92 69.13 2.66
C LEU A 124 -33.30 70.11 3.78
N PRO A 125 -33.24 71.43 3.53
CA PRO A 125 -33.93 72.41 4.35
C PRO A 125 -35.41 72.48 3.92
N GLY A 126 -36.28 72.43 4.91
CA GLY A 126 -37.63 73.01 4.81
C GLY A 126 -38.73 72.05 4.38
N ARG A 127 -39.53 71.64 5.36
CA ARG A 127 -40.92 72.12 5.45
C ARG A 127 -41.22 72.50 6.89
#